data_AF-A0AA42DJI9-F1
#
_entry.id   AF-A0AA42DJI9-F1
#
_cell.length_a   1.000
_cell.length_b   1.000
_cell.length_c   1.000
_cell.angle_alpha   90.00
_cell.angle_beta   90.00
_cell.angle_gamma   90.00
#
_symmetry.space_group_name_H-M   'P 1'
#
loop_
_entity.id
_entity.type
_entity.pdbx_description
1 polymer ?
#
loop_
_entity_poly.entity_id
_entity_poly.type
_entity_poly.pdbx_seq_one_letter_code
_entity_poly.pdbx_strand_id
1 'polypeptide(L)'
;MIIIEHLTDIIEVIEATYHKEANAYLELGWSLLSVNVISSPQSSINGPCYILGWNKSNGSIKYPEQTNGFDRLRDMYDQATSDFVNS
;
A
#
# COMPACT_ATOMS: atom_id res chain seq x y z
N MET A 1 11.91 13.54 -7.69
CA MET A 1 12.91 12.87 -8.53
C MET A 1 13.25 11.56 -7.84
N ILE A 2 12.62 10.46 -8.26
CA ILE A 2 12.96 9.11 -7.78
C ILE A 2 14.24 8.73 -8.53
N ILE A 3 15.34 8.58 -7.79
CA ILE A 3 16.63 8.22 -8.37
C ILE A 3 16.53 6.76 -8.83
N ILE A 4 16.56 6.55 -10.14
CA ILE A 4 16.33 5.26 -10.82
C ILE A 4 17.35 4.19 -10.37
N GLU A 5 18.51 4.60 -9.86
CA GLU A 5 19.59 3.71 -9.40
C GLU A 5 19.20 2.84 -8.20
N HIS A 6 18.22 3.24 -7.39
CA HIS A 6 17.79 2.45 -6.22
C HIS A 6 16.76 1.36 -6.54
N LEU A 7 16.19 1.35 -7.75
CA LEU A 7 15.17 0.36 -8.14
C LEU A 7 15.78 -0.97 -8.59
N THR A 8 17.05 -1.01 -9.03
CA THR A 8 17.71 -2.25 -9.46
C THR A 8 17.91 -3.26 -8.33
N ASP A 9 17.85 -2.80 -7.10
CA ASP A 9 18.02 -3.61 -5.90
C ASP A 9 16.67 -4.04 -5.30
N ILE A 10 15.55 -3.54 -5.83
CA ILE A 10 14.21 -3.98 -5.44
C ILE A 10 13.92 -5.33 -6.09
N ILE A 11 13.64 -6.34 -5.27
CA ILE A 11 13.39 -7.72 -5.71
C ILE A 11 11.93 -8.15 -5.59
N GLU A 12 11.13 -7.38 -4.85
CA GLU A 12 9.71 -7.64 -4.65
C GLU A 12 8.97 -6.30 -4.58
N VAL A 13 7.76 -6.25 -5.14
CA VAL A 13 6.91 -5.06 -5.14
C VAL A 13 5.51 -5.47 -4.72
N ILE A 14 4.92 -4.68 -3.82
CA ILE A 14 3.54 -4.88 -3.36
C ILE A 14 2.76 -3.57 -3.43
N GLU A 15 1.44 -3.73 -3.44
CA GLU A 15 0.49 -2.63 -3.33
C GLU A 15 -0.21 -2.71 -1.97
N ALA A 16 -0.32 -1.57 -1.30
CA ALA A 16 -1.19 -1.40 -0.14
C ALA A 16 -2.19 -0.29 -0.44
N THR A 17 -3.48 -0.55 -0.23
CA THR A 17 -4.55 0.44 -0.49
C THR A 17 -4.96 1.20 0.77
N TYR A 18 -4.31 0.92 1.89
CA TYR A 18 -4.59 1.54 3.17
C TYR A 18 -3.31 1.90 3.94
N HIS A 19 -3.29 3.09 4.55
CA HIS A 19 -2.09 3.62 5.19
C HIS A 19 -1.57 2.74 6.33
N LYS A 20 -2.45 2.06 7.10
CA LYS A 20 -1.99 1.15 8.17
C LYS A 20 -1.30 -0.09 7.62
N GLU A 21 -1.81 -0.63 6.51
CA GLU A 21 -1.18 -1.76 5.83
C GLU A 21 0.19 -1.34 5.32
N ALA A 22 0.27 -0.19 4.63
CA ALA A 22 1.54 0.36 4.17
C ALA A 22 2.54 0.55 5.32
N ASN A 23 2.10 1.11 6.46
CA ASN A 23 2.96 1.30 7.63
C ASN A 23 3.49 -0.02 8.20
N ALA A 24 2.68 -1.08 8.23
CA ALA A 24 3.14 -2.39 8.71
C ALA A 24 4.27 -2.96 7.84
N TYR A 25 4.22 -2.74 6.52
CA TYR A 25 5.33 -3.07 5.64
C TYR A 25 6.56 -2.18 5.88
N LEU A 26 6.36 -0.87 6.02
CA LEU A 26 7.47 0.07 6.30
C LEU A 26 8.22 -0.27 7.59
N GLU A 27 7.51 -0.70 8.64
CA GLU A 27 8.10 -1.14 9.91
C GLU A 27 9.00 -2.39 9.76
N LEU A 28 8.74 -3.23 8.75
CA LEU A 28 9.56 -4.41 8.45
C LEU A 28 10.79 -4.11 7.59
N GLY A 29 10.96 -2.86 7.15
CA GLY A 29 12.07 -2.41 6.32
C GLY A 29 11.76 -2.32 4.82
N TRP A 30 10.48 -2.41 4.43
CA TRP A 30 10.08 -2.07 3.06
C TRP A 30 10.30 -0.59 2.78
N SER A 31 10.53 -0.24 1.52
CA SER A 31 10.71 1.14 1.08
C SER A 31 9.49 1.62 0.30
N LEU A 32 9.01 2.82 0.59
CA LEU A 32 7.95 3.47 -0.19
C LEU A 32 8.53 3.95 -1.53
N LEU A 33 8.04 3.40 -2.64
CA LEU A 33 8.49 3.73 -3.98
C LEU A 33 7.63 4.81 -4.62
N SER A 34 6.30 4.70 -4.47
CA SER A 34 5.35 5.68 -5.00
C SER A 34 4.06 5.71 -4.17
N VAL A 35 3.36 6.83 -4.24
CA VAL A 35 1.97 6.96 -3.77
C VAL A 35 1.15 7.47 -4.94
N ASN A 36 0.18 6.66 -5.36
CA ASN A 36 -0.72 6.99 -6.46
C ASN A 36 -2.12 7.18 -5.89
N VAL A 37 -2.81 8.24 -6.28
CA VAL A 37 -4.22 8.40 -5.93
C VAL A 37 -5.04 7.88 -7.09
N ILE A 38 -5.71 6.76 -6.88
CA ILE A 38 -6.66 6.22 -7.87
C ILE A 38 -8.00 6.85 -7.53
N SER A 39 -8.49 7.69 -8.43
CA SER A 39 -9.86 8.21 -8.39
C SER A 39 -10.51 7.84 -9.72
N SER A 40 -11.59 7.06 -9.65
CA SER A 40 -12.39 6.73 -10.82
C SER A 40 -13.85 6.99 -10.49
N PRO A 41 -14.61 7.70 -11.35
CA PRO A 41 -16.02 7.96 -11.12
C PRO A 41 -16.89 6.69 -11.01
N GLN A 42 -16.35 5.54 -11.40
CA GLN A 42 -17.04 4.25 -11.49
C GLN A 42 -16.43 3.17 -10.58
N SER A 43 -15.36 3.50 -9.85
CA SER A 43 -14.71 2.59 -8.91
C SER A 43 -15.17 2.89 -7.48
N SER A 44 -15.53 1.86 -6.72
CA SER A 44 -15.73 1.96 -5.27
C SER A 44 -14.43 2.22 -4.51
N ILE A 45 -13.28 1.98 -5.16
CA ILE A 45 -11.96 2.25 -4.59
C ILE A 45 -11.56 3.67 -5.00
N ASN A 46 -11.76 4.61 -4.07
CA ASN A 46 -11.21 5.95 -4.12
C ASN A 46 -10.23 6.08 -2.96
N GLY A 47 -8.93 6.19 -3.26
CA GLY A 47 -7.94 6.28 -2.19
C GLY A 47 -6.50 6.19 -2.64
N PRO A 48 -5.57 6.45 -1.70
CA PRO A 48 -4.14 6.30 -1.95
C PRO A 48 -3.77 4.82 -2.07
N CYS A 49 -3.11 4.49 -3.18
CA CYS A 49 -2.38 3.24 -3.38
C CYS A 49 -0.89 3.50 -3.14
N TYR A 50 -0.32 2.76 -2.18
CA TYR A 50 1.08 2.82 -1.80
C TYR A 50 1.82 1.67 -2.49
N ILE A 51 2.82 2.01 -3.29
CA ILE A 51 3.69 1.03 -3.95
C ILE A 51 4.94 0.89 -3.09
N LEU A 52 5.18 -0.31 -2.58
CA LEU A 52 6.27 -0.62 -1.66
C LEU A 52 7.21 -1.63 -2.31
N GLY A 53 8.51 -1.48 -2.05
CA GLY A 53 9.55 -2.35 -2.59
C GLY A 53 10.42 -2.96 -1.49
N TRP A 54 10.77 -4.24 -1.64
CA TRP A 54 11.77 -4.90 -0.80
C TRP A 54 13.14 -4.85 -1.46
N ASN A 55 14.13 -4.28 -0.77
CA ASN A 55 15.50 -4.25 -1.26
C ASN A 55 16.22 -5.56 -0.92
N LYS A 56 16.97 -6.12 -1.88
CA LYS A 56 17.82 -7.32 -1.68
C LYS A 56 18.81 -7.17 -0.52
N SER A 57 19.25 -5.96 -0.18
CA SER A 57 20.14 -5.69 0.96
C SER A 57 19.54 -6.06 2.30
N ASN A 58 18.20 -6.12 2.38
CA ASN A 58 17.48 -6.45 3.61
C ASN A 58 17.46 -7.97 3.88
N GLY A 59 18.01 -8.78 2.97
CA GLY A 59 18.01 -10.23 3.07
C GLY A 59 16.64 -10.82 2.75
N SER A 60 16.25 -11.86 3.50
CA SER A 60 14.99 -12.57 3.29
C SER A 60 13.78 -11.66 3.46
N ILE A 61 12.85 -11.74 2.51
CA ILE A 61 11.62 -10.95 2.50
C ILE A 61 10.80 -11.25 3.77
N LYS A 62 10.27 -10.19 4.37
CA LYS A 62 9.36 -10.27 5.54
C LYS A 62 8.02 -9.67 5.17
N TYR A 63 6.95 -10.31 5.63
CA TYR A 63 5.58 -9.83 5.46
C TYR A 63 4.97 -9.53 6.82
N PRO A 64 4.10 -8.51 6.93
CA PRO A 64 3.34 -8.27 8.14
C PRO A 64 2.42 -9.46 8.38
N GLU A 65 2.29 -9.87 9.64
CA GLU A 65 1.31 -10.88 9.99
C GLU A 65 -0.08 -10.38 9.58
N GLN A 66 -0.77 -11.14 8.73
CA GLN A 66 -2.14 -10.85 8.33
C GLN A 66 -3.02 -10.90 9.57
N THR A 67 -3.17 -9.73 10.20
CA THR A 67 -4.12 -9.58 11.27
C THR A 67 -5.45 -9.38 10.57
N ASN A 68 -6.46 -10.23 10.84
CA ASN A 68 -7.83 -10.13 10.33
C ASN A 68 -8.47 -8.73 10.44
N GLY A 69 -7.83 -7.79 11.14
CA GLY A 69 -8.19 -6.38 11.20
C GLY A 69 -7.91 -5.58 9.93
N PHE A 70 -6.97 -5.97 9.06
CA PHE A 70 -6.69 -5.20 7.83
C PHE A 70 -7.84 -5.27 6.84
N ASP A 71 -8.39 -6.46 6.60
CA ASP A 71 -9.53 -6.64 5.70
C ASP A 71 -10.77 -5.92 6.24
N ARG A 72 -11.02 -6.03 7.55
CA ARG A 72 -12.14 -5.32 8.20
C ARG A 72 -12.00 -3.80 8.15
N LEU A 73 -10.78 -3.27 8.25
CA LEU A 73 -10.52 -1.83 8.14
C LEU A 73 -10.63 -1.35 6.68
N ARG A 74 -10.23 -2.17 5.72
CA ARG A 74 -10.42 -1.93 4.28
C ARG A 74 -11.90 -1.86 3.95
N ASP A 75 -12.69 -2.83 4.39
CA ASP A 75 -14.14 -2.87 4.21
C ASP A 75 -14.83 -1.62 4.80
N MET A 76 -14.41 -1.18 5.99
CA MET A 76 -14.94 0.03 6.62
C MET A 76 -14.56 1.31 5.87
N TYR A 77 -13.35 1.39 5.32
CA TYR A 77 -12.90 2.54 4.53
C TYR A 77 -13.63 2.63 3.19
N ASP A 78 -13.80 1.50 2.51
CA ASP A 78 -14.53 1.42 1.25
C ASP A 78 -16.01 1.79 1.45
N GLN A 79 -16.63 1.33 2.55
CA GLN A 79 -18.00 1.72 2.90
C GLN A 79 -18.11 3.22 3.19
N ALA A 80 -17.24 3.79 4.04
CA ALA A 80 -17.28 5.21 4.36
C ALA A 80 -17.04 6.12 3.14
N THR A 81 -16.20 5.65 2.22
CA THR A 81 -15.91 6.37 0.97
C THR A 81 -17.09 6.27 0.00
N SER A 82 -17.75 5.12 -0.09
CA SER A 82 -18.98 4.93 -0.86
C SER A 82 -20.12 5.81 -0.33
N ASP A 83 -20.29 5.89 0.99
CA ASP A 83 -21.34 6.71 1.63
C ASP A 83 -21.13 8.20 1.36
N PHE A 84 -19.88 8.68 1.32
CA PHE A 84 -19.56 10.06 0.99
C PHE A 84 -19.82 10.41 -0.48
N VAL A 85 -19.55 9.50 -1.41
CA VAL A 85 -19.75 9.72 -2.86
C VAL A 85 -21.24 9.68 -3.24
N ASN A 86 -22.07 8.94 -2.50
CA ASN A 86 -23.49 8.75 -2.78
C ASN A 86 -24.43 9.65 -1.93
N SER A 87 -23.88 10.56 -1.12
CA SER A 87 -24.61 11.60 -0.38
C SER A 87 -24.74 12.90 -1.16
#